data_AF-W5SHC2-F1
#
_entry.id   AF-W5SHC2-F1
#
_cell.length_a   1.000
_cell.length_b   1.000
_cell.length_c   1.000
_cell.angle_alpha   90.00
_cell.angle_beta   90.00
_cell.angle_gamma   90.00
#
_symmetry.space_group_name_H-M   'P 1'
#
loop_
_entity.id
_entity.type
_entity.pdbx_description
1 polymer ?
#
loop_
_entity_poly.entity_id
_entity_poly.type
_entity_poly.pdbx_seq_one_letter_code
_entity_poly.pdbx_strand_id
1 'polypeptide(L)'
;MALPQTVITYKMVLDELIKAGINKEIADDLAYRYYKNELTFKDLEFIKNDLKSDIHDLDNKIDTVENNLNNKIDNVKTELKSDIHDLDNKINTVENNLNNKIDNVKTELKSDIKDLDNKINTVKTELKSDIKDLDNKINNVKTELKSDIKDLDNKIDKNTMELKSTLKLHNWMFGTIITLSVGILLTLIFK
;
A
#
# COMPACT_ATOMS: atom_id res chain seq x y z
N MET A 1 37.14 65.44 57.90
CA MET A 1 37.21 65.30 59.37
C MET A 1 35.95 64.57 59.83
N ALA A 2 36.07 63.32 60.28
CA ALA A 2 34.94 62.65 60.94
C ALA A 2 34.81 63.22 62.36
N LEU A 3 33.60 63.61 62.75
CA LEU A 3 33.32 64.08 64.11
C LEU A 3 33.61 62.96 65.12
N PRO A 4 34.12 63.28 66.32
CA PRO A 4 34.33 62.27 67.37
C PRO A 4 32.98 61.65 67.75
N GLN A 5 32.85 60.33 67.57
CA GLN A 5 31.68 59.60 68.05
C GLN A 5 31.76 59.45 69.56
N THR A 6 30.76 59.99 70.26
CA THR A 6 30.57 59.80 71.70
C THR A 6 30.26 58.33 71.99
N VAL A 7 31.16 57.66 72.72
CA VAL A 7 30.92 56.29 73.20
C VAL A 7 30.00 56.34 74.40
N ILE A 8 28.81 55.78 74.28
CA ILE A 8 27.85 55.70 75.38
C ILE A 8 28.33 54.63 76.37
N THR A 9 28.63 55.03 77.61
CA THR A 9 29.06 54.12 78.68
C THR A 9 27.88 53.61 79.51
N TYR A 10 28.03 52.47 80.17
CA TYR A 10 27.05 51.93 81.12
C TYR A 10 26.59 52.99 82.13
N LYS A 11 27.53 53.74 82.72
CA LYS A 11 27.23 54.77 83.72
C LYS A 11 26.38 55.89 83.13
N MET A 12 26.66 56.32 81.91
CA MET A 12 25.87 57.34 81.22
C MET A 12 24.42 56.88 81.00
N VAL A 13 24.22 55.61 80.63
CA VAL A 13 22.86 55.06 80.43
C VAL A 13 22.14 54.90 81.77
N LEU A 14 22.82 54.40 82.80
CA LEU A 14 22.29 54.24 84.15
C LEU A 14 21.82 55.58 84.73
N ASP A 15 22.67 56.60 84.66
CA ASP A 15 22.36 57.93 85.20
C ASP A 15 21.16 58.57 84.47
N GLU A 16 21.04 58.39 83.15
CA GLU A 16 19.89 58.89 82.38
C GLU A 16 18.58 58.11 82.66
N LEU A 17 18.64 56.78 82.81
CA LEU A 17 17.46 55.97 83.17
C LEU A 17 16.93 56.33 84.57
N ILE A 18 17.82 56.55 85.54
CA ILE A 18 17.46 57.01 86.90
C ILE A 18 16.84 58.41 86.85
N LYS A 19 17.42 59.35 86.07
CA LYS A 19 16.85 60.69 85.86
C LYS A 19 15.45 60.65 85.23
N ALA A 20 15.19 59.68 84.35
CA ALA A 20 13.87 59.46 83.76
C ALA A 20 12.84 58.88 84.75
N GLY A 21 13.23 58.63 86.01
CA GLY A 21 12.36 58.16 87.08
C GLY A 21 12.24 56.64 87.16
N ILE A 22 13.08 55.89 86.45
CA ILE A 22 13.11 54.43 86.55
C ILE A 22 13.77 54.03 87.88
N ASN A 23 13.19 53.04 88.57
CA ASN A 23 13.76 52.50 89.81
C ASN A 23 15.22 52.09 89.59
N LYS A 24 16.10 52.41 90.55
CA LYS A 24 17.54 52.18 90.45
C LYS A 24 17.90 50.74 90.09
N GLU A 25 17.24 49.73 90.65
CA GLU A 25 17.52 48.31 90.35
C GLU A 25 17.14 47.96 88.90
N ILE A 26 16.01 48.50 88.43
CA ILE A 26 15.52 48.29 87.05
C ILE A 26 16.40 49.05 86.06
N ALA A 27 16.83 50.26 86.40
CA ALA A 27 17.73 51.09 85.60
C ALA A 27 19.13 50.45 85.50
N ASP A 28 19.60 49.79 86.56
CA ASP A 28 20.87 49.08 86.59
C ASP A 28 20.87 47.87 85.65
N ASP A 29 19.83 47.04 85.72
CA ASP A 29 19.61 45.90 84.82
C ASP A 29 19.48 46.36 83.35
N LEU A 30 18.70 47.42 83.08
CA LEU A 30 18.54 47.97 81.72
C LEU A 30 19.84 48.57 81.16
N ALA A 31 20.58 49.35 81.96
CA ALA A 31 21.85 49.93 81.55
C ALA A 31 22.91 48.86 81.29
N TYR A 32 22.93 47.81 82.11
CA TYR A 32 23.82 46.67 81.92
C TYR A 32 23.50 45.92 80.61
N ARG A 33 22.21 45.62 80.37
CA ARG A 33 21.74 44.98 79.13
C ARG A 33 22.03 45.81 77.89
N TYR A 34 21.85 47.13 77.97
CA TYR A 34 22.18 48.06 76.89
C TYR A 34 23.69 48.07 76.61
N TYR A 35 24.52 48.23 77.64
CA TYR A 35 25.97 48.27 77.50
C TYR A 35 26.57 46.95 76.99
N LYS A 36 25.93 45.83 77.29
CA LYS A 36 26.31 44.49 76.80
C LYS A 36 25.64 44.09 75.49
N ASN A 37 24.79 44.95 74.90
CA ASN A 37 23.99 44.65 73.71
C ASN A 37 23.11 43.40 73.84
N GLU A 38 22.73 43.00 75.06
CA GLU A 38 21.91 41.80 75.30
C GLU A 38 20.50 41.94 74.72
N LEU A 39 19.98 43.17 74.63
CA LEU A 39 18.69 43.45 74.01
C LEU A 39 18.73 43.20 72.50
N THR A 40 19.78 43.68 71.82
CA THR A 40 19.98 43.51 70.37
C THR A 40 20.25 42.05 69.98
N PHE A 41 20.96 41.30 70.83
CA PHE A 41 21.21 39.87 70.57
C PHE A 41 19.89 39.07 70.58
N LYS A 42 18.98 39.36 71.52
CA LYS A 42 17.68 38.69 71.59
C LYS A 42 16.80 38.96 70.38
N ASP A 43 16.78 40.21 69.89
CA ASP A 43 16.03 40.56 68.67
C ASP A 43 16.60 39.84 67.44
N LEU A 44 17.93 39.78 67.31
CA LEU A 44 18.60 39.03 66.23
C LEU A 44 18.34 37.52 66.32
N GLU A 45 18.32 36.96 67.54
CA GLU A 45 17.98 35.57 67.78
C GLU A 45 16.53 35.26 67.39
N PHE A 46 15.60 36.15 67.74
CA PHE A 46 14.22 36.05 67.32
C PHE A 46 14.08 36.05 65.79
N ILE A 47 14.66 37.05 65.11
CA ILE A 47 14.67 37.14 63.64
C ILE A 47 15.29 35.89 63.01
N LYS A 48 16.40 35.40 63.56
CA LYS A 48 17.06 34.18 63.05
C LYS A 48 16.14 32.96 63.16
N ASN A 49 15.42 32.81 64.25
CA ASN A 49 14.51 31.69 64.46
C ASN A 49 13.28 31.79 63.54
N ASP A 50 12.74 32.99 63.35
CA ASP A 50 11.62 33.27 62.45
C ASP A 50 12.00 32.95 60.99
N LEU A 51 13.14 33.47 60.51
CA LEU A 51 13.67 33.16 59.18
C LEU A 51 13.96 31.67 59.01
N LYS A 52 14.44 30.98 60.05
CA LYS A 52 14.65 29.52 60.00
C LYS A 52 13.33 28.77 59.85
N SER A 53 12.26 29.25 60.50
CA SER A 53 10.92 28.70 60.35
C SER A 53 10.40 28.92 58.93
N ASP A 54 10.50 30.13 58.39
CA ASP A 54 10.08 30.46 57.03
C ASP A 54 10.82 29.64 55.97
N ILE A 55 12.13 29.45 56.13
CA ILE A 55 12.93 28.60 55.25
C ILE A 55 12.42 27.15 55.31
N HIS A 56 12.16 26.63 56.50
CA HIS A 56 11.63 25.27 56.65
C HIS A 56 10.26 25.10 55.99
N ASP A 57 9.37 26.08 56.12
CA ASP A 57 8.07 26.09 55.46
C ASP A 57 8.18 26.17 53.93
N LEU A 58 9.17 26.91 53.42
CA LEU A 58 9.47 26.97 51.99
C LEU A 58 10.02 25.63 51.48
N ASP A 59 10.94 24.99 52.20
CA ASP A 59 11.46 23.66 51.85
C ASP A 59 10.32 22.64 51.78
N ASN A 60 9.43 22.61 52.79
CA ASN A 60 8.25 21.73 52.79
C ASN A 60 7.32 21.98 51.59
N LYS A 61 7.13 23.25 51.19
CA LYS A 61 6.33 23.61 50.01
C LYS A 61 7.02 23.17 48.71
N ILE A 62 8.34 23.32 48.61
CA ILE A 62 9.12 22.87 47.46
C ILE A 62 9.02 21.35 47.33
N ASP A 63 9.24 20.60 48.41
CA ASP A 63 9.11 19.13 48.42
C ASP A 63 7.72 18.69 48.00
N THR A 64 6.68 19.40 48.45
CA THR A 64 5.29 19.11 48.07
C THR A 64 5.07 19.34 46.56
N VAL A 65 5.59 20.43 46.01
CA VAL A 65 5.50 20.74 44.59
C VAL A 65 6.28 19.72 43.75
N GLU A 66 7.50 19.37 44.16
CA GLU A 66 8.34 18.38 43.47
C GLU A 66 7.66 17.01 43.42
N ASN A 67 7.14 16.53 44.55
CA ASN A 67 6.40 15.27 44.61
C ASN A 67 5.15 15.29 43.71
N ASN A 68 4.40 16.39 43.71
CA ASN A 68 3.23 16.54 42.84
C ASN A 68 3.60 16.55 41.35
N LEU A 69 4.71 17.20 40.97
CA LEU A 69 5.20 17.20 39.60
C LEU A 69 5.68 15.82 39.16
N ASN A 70 6.44 15.13 40.01
CA ASN A 70 6.89 13.76 39.74
C ASN A 70 5.71 12.81 39.51
N ASN A 71 4.69 12.86 40.38
CA ASN A 71 3.47 12.08 40.22
C ASN A 71 2.74 12.38 38.90
N LYS A 72 2.64 13.67 38.51
CA LYS A 72 2.03 14.05 37.23
C LYS A 72 2.82 13.54 36.04
N ILE A 73 4.16 13.61 36.10
CA ILE A 73 5.05 13.11 35.05
C ILE A 73 4.88 11.60 34.90
N ASP A 74 4.85 10.85 36.00
CA ASP A 74 4.68 9.39 35.97
C ASP A 74 3.32 8.96 35.43
N ASN A 75 2.25 9.69 35.79
CA ASN A 75 0.92 9.46 35.24
C ASN A 75 0.88 9.68 33.72
N VAL A 76 1.38 10.82 33.24
CA VAL A 76 1.44 11.12 31.80
C VAL A 76 2.29 10.09 31.05
N LYS A 77 3.42 9.68 31.62
CA LYS A 77 4.28 8.63 31.04
C LYS A 77 3.54 7.30 30.92
N THR A 78 2.74 6.94 31.92
CA THR A 78 1.95 5.71 31.94
C THR A 78 0.83 5.76 30.91
N GLU A 79 0.09 6.87 30.84
CA GLU A 79 -0.96 7.11 29.83
C GLU A 79 -0.40 7.02 28.41
N LEU A 80 0.70 7.74 28.12
CA LEU A 80 1.34 7.70 26.80
C LEU A 80 1.84 6.30 26.43
N LYS A 81 2.35 5.52 27.39
CA LYS A 81 2.76 4.14 27.14
C LYS A 81 1.56 3.24 26.81
N SER A 82 0.42 3.47 27.46
CA SER A 82 -0.83 2.76 27.14
C SER A 82 -1.32 3.13 25.74
N ASP A 83 -1.34 4.43 25.40
CA ASP A 83 -1.78 4.91 24.09
C ASP A 83 -0.91 4.35 22.96
N ILE A 84 0.41 4.32 23.14
CA ILE A 84 1.35 3.71 22.18
C ILE A 84 1.03 2.23 21.99
N HIS A 85 0.83 1.47 23.07
CA HIS A 85 0.49 0.05 22.99
C HIS A 85 -0.85 -0.20 22.27
N ASP A 86 -1.86 0.64 22.53
CA ASP A 86 -3.15 0.55 21.85
C ASP A 86 -3.05 0.89 20.36
N LEU A 87 -2.20 1.85 19.99
CA LEU A 87 -1.89 2.16 18.60
C LEU A 87 -1.16 1.00 17.90
N ASP A 88 -0.16 0.40 18.55
CA ASP A 88 0.54 -0.78 18.01
C ASP A 88 -0.43 -1.94 17.75
N ASN A 89 -1.37 -2.19 18.67
CA ASN A 89 -2.39 -3.22 18.50
C ASN A 89 -3.34 -2.91 17.33
N LYS A 90 -3.75 -1.64 17.17
CA LYS A 90 -4.56 -1.20 16.02
C LYS A 90 -3.81 -1.36 14.70
N ILE A 91 -2.53 -0.99 14.66
CA ILE A 91 -1.66 -1.15 13.49
C ILE A 91 -1.55 -2.62 13.12
N ASN A 92 -1.21 -3.50 14.06
CA ASN A 92 -1.12 -4.95 13.84
C ASN A 92 -2.43 -5.54 13.31
N THR A 93 -3.57 -5.08 13.84
CA THR A 93 -4.90 -5.51 13.39
C THR A 93 -5.17 -5.09 11.94
N VAL A 94 -4.85 -3.85 11.59
CA VAL A 94 -5.00 -3.34 10.22
C VAL A 94 -4.08 -4.09 9.26
N GLU A 95 -2.83 -4.31 9.63
CA GLU A 95 -1.84 -5.04 8.83
C GLU A 95 -2.31 -6.47 8.53
N ASN A 96 -2.74 -7.21 9.56
CA ASN A 96 -3.27 -8.57 9.40
C ASN A 96 -4.51 -8.60 8.49
N ASN A 97 -5.43 -7.64 8.64
CA ASN A 97 -6.60 -7.54 7.79
C ASN A 97 -6.25 -7.24 6.33
N LEU A 98 -5.25 -6.39 6.08
CA LEU A 98 -4.78 -6.08 4.73
C LEU A 98 -4.08 -7.29 4.10
N ASN A 99 -3.22 -7.99 4.84
CA ASN A 99 -2.56 -9.21 4.37
C ASN A 99 -3.59 -10.27 3.97
N ASN A 100 -4.59 -10.52 4.81
CA ASN A 100 -5.67 -11.46 4.50
C ASN A 100 -6.46 -11.07 3.23
N LYS A 101 -6.76 -9.77 3.06
CA LYS A 101 -7.45 -9.29 1.85
C LYS A 101 -6.58 -9.47 0.60
N ILE A 102 -5.29 -9.18 0.69
CA ILE A 102 -4.34 -9.36 -0.41
C ILE A 102 -4.25 -10.84 -0.81
N ASP A 103 -4.14 -11.75 0.16
CA ASP A 103 -4.06 -13.19 -0.11
C ASP A 103 -5.35 -13.75 -0.72
N ASN A 104 -6.51 -13.26 -0.29
CA ASN A 104 -7.79 -13.62 -0.90
C ASN A 104 -7.86 -13.16 -2.36
N VAL A 105 -7.58 -11.89 -2.65
CA VAL A 105 -7.57 -11.36 -4.03
C VAL A 105 -6.58 -12.11 -4.91
N LYS A 106 -5.38 -12.42 -4.39
CA LYS A 106 -4.38 -13.20 -5.11
C LYS A 106 -4.87 -14.61 -5.46
N THR A 107 -5.59 -15.24 -4.54
CA THR A 107 -6.16 -16.58 -4.73
C THR A 107 -7.29 -16.55 -5.76
N GLU A 108 -8.20 -15.58 -5.67
CA GLU A 108 -9.28 -15.37 -6.64
C GLU A 108 -8.73 -15.14 -8.05
N LEU A 109 -7.79 -14.19 -8.21
CA LEU A 109 -7.17 -13.91 -9.51
C LEU A 109 -6.45 -15.14 -10.10
N LYS A 110 -5.80 -15.95 -9.27
CA LYS A 110 -5.16 -17.19 -9.72
C LYS A 110 -6.20 -18.21 -10.22
N SER A 111 -7.36 -18.28 -9.58
CA SER A 111 -8.48 -19.11 -10.03
C SER A 111 -9.04 -18.62 -11.36
N ASP A 112 -9.31 -17.32 -11.47
CA ASP A 112 -9.84 -16.70 -12.69
C ASP A 112 -8.91 -16.89 -13.89
N ILE A 113 -7.60 -16.72 -13.70
CA ILE A 113 -6.58 -16.98 -14.73
C ILE A 113 -6.63 -18.43 -15.18
N LYS A 114 -6.71 -19.39 -14.23
CA LYS A 114 -6.77 -20.82 -14.56
C LYS A 114 -8.05 -21.17 -15.32
N ASP A 115 -9.18 -20.59 -14.95
CA ASP A 115 -10.45 -20.80 -15.64
C ASP A 115 -10.44 -20.21 -17.04
N LEU A 116 -9.80 -19.05 -17.23
CA LEU A 116 -9.61 -18.47 -18.56
C LEU A 116 -8.68 -19.33 -19.43
N ASP A 117 -7.57 -19.83 -18.89
CA ASP A 117 -6.66 -20.75 -19.59
C ASP A 117 -7.40 -22.02 -20.03
N ASN A 118 -8.26 -22.58 -19.17
CA ASN A 118 -9.09 -23.73 -19.52
C ASN A 118 -10.06 -23.41 -20.66
N LYS A 119 -10.75 -22.26 -20.60
CA LYS A 119 -11.66 -21.82 -21.68
C LYS A 119 -10.91 -21.63 -23.01
N ILE A 120 -9.74 -21.00 -22.98
CA ILE A 120 -8.89 -20.82 -24.16
C ILE A 120 -8.48 -22.17 -24.75
N ASN A 121 -8.08 -23.13 -23.91
CA ASN A 121 -7.72 -24.47 -24.35
C ASN A 121 -8.91 -25.20 -24.98
N THR A 122 -10.10 -25.12 -24.40
CA THR A 122 -11.32 -25.69 -24.98
C THR A 122 -11.59 -25.12 -26.37
N VAL A 123 -11.65 -23.79 -26.50
CA VAL A 123 -11.90 -23.11 -27.80
C VAL A 123 -10.83 -23.49 -28.83
N LYS A 124 -9.55 -23.54 -28.43
CA LYS A 124 -8.46 -23.96 -29.32
C LYS A 124 -8.63 -25.41 -29.81
N THR A 125 -9.14 -26.29 -28.95
CA THR A 125 -9.36 -27.70 -29.29
C THR A 125 -10.55 -27.87 -30.23
N GLU A 126 -11.64 -27.14 -29.97
CA GLU A 126 -12.82 -27.08 -30.85
C GLU A 126 -12.45 -26.55 -32.24
N LEU A 127 -11.78 -25.40 -32.32
CA LEU A 127 -11.33 -24.83 -33.61
C LEU A 127 -10.40 -25.79 -34.38
N LYS A 128 -9.53 -26.52 -33.69
CA LYS A 128 -8.67 -27.53 -34.34
C LYS A 128 -9.50 -28.69 -34.91
N SER A 129 -10.58 -29.09 -34.23
CA SER A 129 -11.50 -30.10 -34.73
C SER A 129 -12.25 -29.59 -35.96
N ASP A 130 -12.80 -28.37 -35.90
CA ASP A 130 -13.52 -27.75 -37.00
C ASP A 130 -12.65 -27.61 -38.25
N ILE A 131 -11.40 -27.17 -38.10
CA ILE A 131 -10.43 -27.09 -39.21
C ILE A 131 -10.20 -28.48 -39.83
N LYS A 132 -10.01 -29.52 -39.00
CA LYS A 132 -9.82 -30.90 -39.50
C LYS A 132 -11.05 -31.40 -40.25
N ASP A 133 -12.25 -31.09 -39.78
CA ASP A 133 -13.49 -31.48 -40.42
C ASP A 133 -13.69 -30.75 -41.76
N LEU A 134 -13.32 -29.46 -41.83
CA LEU A 134 -13.27 -28.73 -43.09
C LEU A 134 -12.26 -29.32 -44.07
N ASP A 135 -11.04 -29.64 -43.62
CA ASP A 135 -10.01 -30.28 -44.46
C ASP A 135 -10.51 -31.61 -45.03
N ASN A 136 -11.20 -32.42 -44.22
CA ASN A 136 -11.81 -33.67 -44.69
C ASN A 136 -12.89 -33.42 -45.75
N LYS A 137 -13.80 -32.45 -45.52
CA LYS A 137 -14.83 -32.08 -46.50
C LYS A 137 -14.22 -31.59 -47.81
N ILE A 138 -13.19 -30.74 -47.74
CA ILE A 138 -12.46 -30.25 -48.92
C ILE A 138 -11.83 -31.41 -49.69
N ASN A 139 -11.19 -32.35 -49.00
CA ASN A 139 -10.59 -33.52 -49.62
C ASN A 139 -11.64 -34.40 -50.31
N ASN A 140 -12.79 -34.63 -49.69
CA ASN A 140 -13.89 -35.39 -50.28
C ASN A 140 -14.41 -34.71 -51.57
N VAL A 141 -14.72 -33.41 -51.52
CA VAL A 141 -15.15 -32.65 -52.70
C VAL A 141 -14.09 -32.70 -53.81
N LYS A 142 -12.81 -32.57 -53.45
CA LYS A 142 -11.70 -32.70 -54.42
C LYS A 142 -11.64 -34.08 -55.06
N THR A 143 -11.89 -35.15 -54.31
CA THR A 143 -11.93 -36.51 -54.85
C THR A 143 -13.14 -36.75 -55.76
N GLU A 144 -14.31 -36.25 -55.39
CA GLU A 144 -15.53 -36.31 -56.20
C GLU A 144 -15.33 -35.58 -57.53
N LEU A 145 -14.89 -34.32 -57.49
CA LEU A 145 -14.59 -33.54 -58.69
C LEU A 145 -13.55 -34.20 -59.59
N LYS A 146 -12.52 -34.83 -59.02
CA LYS A 146 -11.53 -35.57 -59.81
C LYS A 146 -12.15 -36.79 -60.50
N SER A 147 -13.10 -37.46 -59.85
CA SER A 147 -13.85 -38.58 -60.45
C SER A 147 -14.75 -38.08 -61.57
N ASP A 148 -15.52 -37.02 -61.33
CA ASP A 148 -16.42 -36.43 -62.33
C ASP A 148 -15.67 -35.97 -63.58
N ILE A 149 -14.51 -35.32 -63.41
CA ILE A 149 -13.63 -34.93 -64.52
C ILE A 149 -13.18 -36.16 -65.31
N LYS A 150 -12.73 -37.23 -64.63
CA LYS A 150 -12.31 -38.47 -65.30
C LYS A 150 -13.45 -39.13 -66.07
N ASP A 151 -14.66 -39.12 -65.53
CA ASP A 151 -15.84 -39.67 -66.19
C ASP A 151 -16.27 -38.85 -67.40
N LEU A 152 -16.13 -37.52 -67.33
CA LEU A 152 -16.32 -36.62 -68.48
C LEU A 152 -15.26 -36.86 -69.56
N ASP A 153 -13.98 -36.96 -69.20
CA ASP A 153 -12.89 -37.28 -70.13
C ASP A 153 -13.16 -38.61 -70.87
N ASN A 154 -13.55 -39.66 -70.14
CA ASN A 154 -13.91 -40.97 -70.72
C ASN A 154 -15.10 -40.86 -71.71
N LYS A 155 -16.13 -40.07 -71.38
CA LYS A 155 -17.28 -39.83 -72.28
C LYS A 155 -16.87 -39.06 -73.52
N ILE A 156 -16.02 -38.04 -73.39
CA ILE A 156 -15.48 -37.26 -74.52
C ILE A 156 -14.66 -38.16 -75.45
N ASP A 157 -13.80 -39.01 -74.90
CA ASP A 157 -13.00 -39.96 -75.66
C ASP A 157 -13.88 -40.94 -76.44
N LYS A 158 -14.88 -41.52 -75.78
CA LYS A 158 -15.84 -42.43 -76.43
C LYS A 158 -16.59 -41.74 -77.58
N ASN A 159 -17.17 -40.57 -77.33
CA ASN A 159 -17.88 -39.81 -78.36
C ASN A 159 -16.96 -39.44 -79.54
N THR A 160 -15.70 -39.09 -79.24
CA THR A 160 -14.69 -38.79 -80.27
C THR A 160 -14.36 -40.03 -81.11
N MET A 161 -14.25 -41.21 -80.50
CA MET A 161 -14.05 -42.48 -81.22
C MET A 161 -15.24 -42.81 -82.11
N GLU A 162 -16.47 -42.71 -81.59
CA GLU A 162 -17.71 -42.95 -82.33
C GLU A 162 -17.88 -41.99 -83.51
N LEU A 163 -17.57 -40.70 -83.33
CA LEU A 163 -17.59 -39.72 -84.41
C LEU A 163 -16.54 -40.04 -85.48
N LYS A 164 -15.31 -40.37 -85.07
CA LYS A 164 -14.22 -40.75 -86.00
C LYS A 164 -14.58 -42.02 -86.78
N SER A 165 -15.17 -43.04 -86.16
CA SER A 165 -15.61 -44.24 -86.87
C SER A 165 -16.74 -43.94 -87.86
N THR A 166 -17.70 -43.11 -87.45
CA THR A 166 -18.82 -42.68 -88.30
C THR A 166 -18.33 -41.90 -89.51
N LEU A 167 -17.42 -40.94 -89.33
CA LEU A 167 -16.82 -40.18 -90.44
C LEU A 167 -16.02 -41.08 -91.39
N LYS A 168 -15.25 -42.03 -90.86
CA LYS A 168 -14.54 -43.01 -91.69
C LYS A 168 -15.49 -43.84 -92.55
N LEU A 169 -16.61 -44.30 -91.99
CA LEU A 169 -17.64 -45.03 -92.72
C LEU A 169 -18.28 -44.17 -93.81
N HIS A 170 -18.66 -42.93 -93.49
CA HIS A 170 -19.23 -42.00 -94.47
C HIS A 170 -18.24 -41.70 -95.60
N ASN A 171 -16.97 -41.41 -95.28
CA ASN A 171 -15.92 -41.18 -96.28
C ASN A 171 -15.73 -42.41 -97.19
N TRP A 172 -15.76 -43.62 -96.60
CA TRP A 172 -15.71 -44.86 -97.36
C TRP A 172 -16.92 -45.02 -98.29
N MET A 173 -18.15 -44.81 -97.78
CA MET A 173 -19.39 -44.85 -98.57
C MET A 173 -19.36 -43.83 -99.72
N PHE A 174 -18.99 -42.57 -99.47
CA PHE A 174 -18.86 -41.56 -100.51
C PHE A 174 -17.84 -41.97 -101.58
N GLY A 175 -16.71 -42.56 -101.19
CA GLY A 175 -15.74 -43.12 -102.13
C GLY A 175 -16.36 -44.18 -103.05
N THR A 176 -17.16 -45.10 -102.50
CA THR A 176 -17.87 -46.12 -103.30
C THR A 176 -18.94 -45.52 -104.22
N ILE A 177 -19.70 -44.52 -103.74
CA ILE A 177 -20.74 -43.84 -104.55
C ILE A 177 -20.09 -43.05 -105.69
N ILE A 178 -19.00 -42.33 -105.44
CA ILE A 178 -18.27 -41.56 -106.45
C ILE A 178 -17.72 -42.51 -107.52
N THR A 179 -17.06 -43.60 -107.12
CA THR A 179 -16.49 -44.58 -108.06
C THR A 179 -17.58 -45.25 -108.92
N LEU A 180 -18.71 -45.65 -108.33
CA LEU A 180 -19.87 -46.16 -109.07
C LEU A 180 -20.45 -45.13 -110.05
N SER A 181 -20.65 -43.89 -109.60
CA SER A 181 -21.21 -42.81 -110.42
C SER A 181 -20.32 -42.47 -111.62
N VAL A 182 -19.00 -42.37 -111.40
CA VAL A 182 -18.03 -42.15 -112.48
C VAL A 182 -17.99 -43.33 -113.45
N GLY A 183 -18.04 -44.58 -112.96
CA GLY A 183 -18.08 -45.78 -113.80
C GLY A 183 -19.31 -45.84 -114.72
N ILE A 184 -20.50 -45.49 -114.18
CA ILE A 184 -21.74 -45.40 -114.97
C ILE A 184 -21.62 -44.30 -116.04
N LEU A 185 -21.12 -43.11 -115.67
CA LEU A 185 -20.94 -42.00 -116.61
C LEU A 185 -19.99 -42.35 -117.76
N LEU A 186 -18.84 -42.95 -117.46
CA LEU A 186 -17.88 -43.42 -118.47
C LEU A 186 -18.54 -44.44 -119.41
N THR A 187 -19.31 -45.39 -118.87
CA THR A 187 -20.02 -46.40 -119.67
C THR A 187 -21.06 -45.77 -120.59
N LEU A 188 -21.70 -44.66 -120.19
CA LEU A 188 -22.66 -43.93 -121.01
C LEU A 188 -21.99 -43.06 -122.09
N ILE A 189 -20.80 -42.52 -121.84
CA ILE A 189 -20.07 -41.65 -122.81
C ILE A 189 -19.39 -42.48 -123.92
N PHE A 190 -18.91 -43.68 -123.62
CA PHE A 190 -18.15 -44.52 -124.56
C PHE A 190 -18.99 -45.61 -125.27
N LYS A 191 -20.32 -45.47 -125.29
CA LYS A 191 -21.28 -46.36 -125.97
C LYS A 191 -21.95 -45.64 -127.13
#